data_AF-A0A558DGN9-F1
#
_entry.id   AF-A0A558DGN9-F1
#
_cell.length_a   1.000
_cell.length_b   1.000
_cell.length_c   1.000
_cell.angle_alpha   90.00
_cell.angle_beta   90.00
_cell.angle_gamma   90.00
#
_symmetry.space_group_name_H-M   'P 1'
#
loop_
_entity.id
_entity.type
_entity.pdbx_description
1 polymer ?
#
loop_
_entity_poly.entity_id
_entity_poly.type
_entity_poly.pdbx_seq_one_letter_code
_entity_poly.pdbx_strand_id
1 'polypeptide(L)'
;MTEISHFDSAEAYQSAFFSGLREMLQGYDELGVFILVLANAMIDPDAWESLSGPLQKKFDRLASFHGSSLDDANDDRQVFRQLMKLGFDSIQPILLRHVGPWELQFNPLRTLRPARMTAAALQGISAPFNPDGFHFAKPFLRKETLWRGPLAGRDVSLLYNKFPFTQLMGLLVPEARDGQPQFLQHADHAYIWRLLDQLGQSMPGVGLGYNSFGAYASVNHLHFHLFMRETALPIAFDRWSHNGGNEPYPASCSRFNSESEAWRYIQDLHARKIPYNLLLFPGLLYCLPRSAQGGRELPVWSGGYGWYDMAGGCVPLSEQHFQQLDEQQLAAELCAVSVTP
;
A
#
# COMPACT_ATOMS: atom_id res chain seq x y z
N MET A 1 -7.64 11.70 -30.04
CA MET A 1 -7.35 10.76 -28.93
C MET A 1 -8.16 11.28 -27.76
N THR A 2 -9.18 10.55 -27.33
CA THR A 2 -10.01 10.93 -26.18
C THR A 2 -9.12 10.99 -24.96
N GLU A 3 -8.85 12.21 -24.46
CA GLU A 3 -8.27 12.44 -23.15
C GLU A 3 -9.20 11.80 -22.11
N ILE A 4 -8.91 10.55 -21.73
CA ILE A 4 -9.49 10.03 -20.50
C ILE A 4 -8.56 10.54 -19.41
N SER A 5 -8.85 11.71 -18.87
CA SER A 5 -8.11 12.20 -17.70
C SER A 5 -8.62 11.42 -16.49
N HIS A 6 -7.91 10.34 -16.16
CA HIS A 6 -8.19 9.48 -15.02
C HIS A 6 -8.21 10.22 -13.67
N PHE A 7 -7.77 11.48 -13.64
CA PHE A 7 -7.65 12.30 -12.44
C PHE A 7 -8.62 13.49 -12.43
N ASP A 8 -9.55 13.58 -13.40
CA ASP A 8 -10.56 14.66 -13.48
C ASP A 8 -11.66 14.53 -12.43
N SER A 9 -11.89 13.33 -11.90
CA SER A 9 -12.87 13.06 -10.85
C SER A 9 -12.57 11.73 -10.15
N ALA A 10 -13.12 11.55 -8.95
CA ALA A 10 -13.10 10.26 -8.24
C ALA A 10 -13.72 9.14 -9.09
N GLU A 11 -14.83 9.41 -9.75
CA GLU A 11 -15.55 8.46 -10.61
C GLU A 11 -14.75 8.10 -11.85
N ALA A 12 -14.08 9.06 -12.48
CA ALA A 12 -13.20 8.81 -13.62
C ALA A 12 -12.02 7.90 -13.21
N TYR A 13 -11.42 8.15 -12.04
CA TYR A 13 -10.35 7.32 -11.51
C TYR A 13 -10.82 5.90 -11.22
N GLN A 14 -11.93 5.75 -10.48
CA GLN A 14 -12.52 4.44 -10.15
C GLN A 14 -12.87 3.65 -11.43
N SER A 15 -13.51 4.31 -12.41
CA SER A 15 -13.87 3.69 -13.68
C SER A 15 -12.64 3.21 -14.45
N ALA A 16 -11.59 4.03 -14.55
CA ALA A 16 -10.33 3.64 -15.17
C ALA A 16 -9.66 2.47 -14.42
N PHE A 17 -9.63 2.54 -13.08
CA PHE A 17 -9.08 1.50 -12.23
C PHE A 17 -9.78 0.15 -12.47
N PHE A 18 -11.12 0.11 -12.46
CA PHE A 18 -11.87 -1.12 -12.71
C PHE A 18 -11.81 -1.58 -14.15
N SER A 19 -11.72 -0.67 -15.13
CA SER A 19 -11.53 -1.05 -16.54
C SER A 19 -10.20 -1.78 -16.72
N GLY A 20 -9.11 -1.26 -16.17
CA GLY A 20 -7.81 -1.92 -16.30
C GLY A 20 -7.75 -3.26 -15.53
N LEU A 21 -8.46 -3.42 -14.40
CA LEU A 21 -8.62 -4.74 -13.76
C LEU A 21 -9.33 -5.74 -14.68
N ARG A 22 -10.42 -5.32 -15.34
CA ARG A 22 -11.16 -6.14 -16.31
C ARG A 22 -10.30 -6.52 -17.51
N GLU A 23 -9.58 -5.56 -18.07
CA GLU A 23 -8.67 -5.77 -19.20
C GLU A 23 -7.54 -6.73 -18.84
N MET A 24 -6.92 -6.56 -17.66
CA MET A 24 -5.90 -7.48 -17.17
C MET A 24 -6.42 -8.91 -17.03
N LEU A 25 -7.61 -9.06 -16.43
CA LEU A 25 -8.22 -10.36 -16.23
C LEU A 25 -8.54 -11.07 -17.55
N GLN A 26 -8.95 -10.32 -18.57
CA GLN A 26 -9.29 -10.88 -19.89
C GLN A 26 -8.03 -11.16 -20.73
N GLY A 27 -7.08 -10.24 -20.74
CA GLY A 27 -5.94 -10.22 -21.66
C GLY A 27 -4.77 -11.12 -21.26
N TYR A 28 -4.67 -11.51 -19.99
CA TYR A 28 -3.51 -12.23 -19.47
C TYR A 28 -3.89 -13.53 -18.75
N ASP A 29 -3.05 -14.56 -18.93
CA ASP A 29 -3.18 -15.86 -18.27
C ASP A 29 -2.05 -16.13 -17.26
N GLU A 30 -1.30 -15.09 -16.86
CA GLU A 30 -0.25 -15.25 -15.84
C GLU A 30 -0.86 -15.25 -14.44
N LEU A 31 -0.38 -16.16 -13.59
CA LEU A 31 -0.87 -16.31 -12.21
C LEU A 31 -0.70 -15.02 -11.42
N GLY A 32 0.40 -14.30 -11.65
CA GLY A 32 0.67 -13.03 -10.99
C GLY A 32 -0.39 -11.95 -11.27
N VAL A 33 -0.92 -11.91 -12.51
CA VAL A 33 -1.97 -10.96 -12.92
C VAL A 33 -3.31 -11.39 -12.33
N PHE A 34 -3.64 -12.68 -12.36
CA PHE A 34 -4.84 -13.20 -11.72
C PHE A 34 -4.88 -12.87 -10.21
N ILE A 35 -3.78 -13.12 -9.49
CA ILE A 35 -3.65 -12.82 -8.06
C ILE A 35 -3.81 -11.32 -7.80
N LEU A 36 -3.24 -10.46 -8.65
CA LEU A 36 -3.37 -9.00 -8.53
C LEU A 36 -4.83 -8.57 -8.67
N VAL A 37 -5.53 -9.04 -9.70
CA VAL A 37 -6.94 -8.67 -9.92
C VAL A 37 -7.81 -9.19 -8.79
N LEU A 38 -7.59 -10.44 -8.36
CA LEU A 38 -8.29 -11.03 -7.22
C LEU A 38 -8.08 -10.21 -5.95
N ALA A 39 -6.84 -9.85 -5.64
CA ALA A 39 -6.50 -9.07 -4.45
C ALA A 39 -7.19 -7.69 -4.43
N ASN A 40 -7.27 -7.02 -5.58
CA ASN A 40 -7.95 -5.73 -5.69
C ASN A 40 -9.47 -5.89 -5.59
N ALA A 41 -10.05 -6.90 -6.25
CA ALA A 41 -11.48 -7.17 -6.16
C ALA A 41 -11.93 -7.50 -4.73
N MET A 42 -11.11 -8.21 -3.94
CA MET A 42 -11.47 -8.57 -2.57
C MET A 42 -11.53 -7.38 -1.59
N ILE A 43 -10.91 -6.23 -1.90
CA ILE A 43 -10.93 -5.03 -1.05
C ILE A 43 -12.18 -4.16 -1.30
N ASP A 44 -12.72 -4.23 -2.52
CA ASP A 44 -13.70 -3.29 -3.02
C ASP A 44 -15.00 -4.01 -3.38
N PRO A 45 -16.12 -3.73 -2.69
CA PRO A 45 -17.39 -4.43 -2.92
C PRO A 45 -17.89 -4.35 -4.37
N ASP A 46 -17.75 -3.20 -5.02
CA ASP A 46 -18.22 -2.99 -6.41
C ASP A 46 -17.33 -3.76 -7.39
N ALA A 47 -16.02 -3.78 -7.13
CA ALA A 47 -15.09 -4.60 -7.89
C ALA A 47 -15.41 -6.10 -7.70
N TRP A 48 -15.70 -6.55 -6.48
CA TRP A 48 -16.07 -7.94 -6.22
C TRP A 48 -17.36 -8.35 -6.93
N GLU A 49 -18.41 -7.53 -6.83
CA GLU A 49 -19.69 -7.79 -7.49
C GLU A 49 -19.51 -7.96 -9.00
N SER A 50 -18.70 -7.09 -9.63
CA SER A 50 -18.47 -7.12 -11.07
C SER A 50 -17.44 -8.17 -11.54
N LEU A 51 -16.45 -8.53 -10.72
CA LEU A 51 -15.32 -9.38 -11.12
C LEU A 51 -15.36 -10.80 -10.58
N SER A 52 -16.14 -11.12 -9.54
CA SER A 52 -16.15 -12.46 -8.91
C SER A 52 -16.48 -13.58 -9.90
N GLY A 53 -17.52 -13.42 -10.72
CA GLY A 53 -17.87 -14.39 -11.78
C GLY A 53 -16.78 -14.56 -12.85
N PRO A 54 -16.28 -13.47 -13.47
CA PRO A 54 -15.12 -13.53 -14.36
C PRO A 54 -13.86 -14.15 -13.72
N LEU A 55 -13.59 -13.86 -12.46
CA LEU A 55 -12.47 -14.41 -11.69
C LEU A 55 -12.61 -15.91 -11.50
N GLN A 56 -13.79 -16.42 -11.14
CA GLN A 56 -14.08 -17.86 -11.05
C GLN A 56 -13.76 -18.55 -12.38
N LYS A 57 -14.27 -18.02 -13.50
CA LYS A 57 -14.02 -18.59 -14.83
C LYS A 57 -12.54 -18.61 -15.18
N LYS A 58 -11.81 -17.54 -14.86
CA LYS A 58 -10.36 -17.48 -15.08
C LYS A 58 -9.63 -18.47 -14.17
N PHE A 59 -10.03 -18.59 -12.91
CA PHE A 59 -9.49 -19.57 -11.97
C PHE A 59 -9.63 -21.00 -12.50
N ASP A 60 -10.83 -21.41 -12.93
CA ASP A 60 -11.07 -22.76 -13.45
C ASP A 60 -10.21 -23.07 -14.68
N ARG A 61 -10.10 -22.08 -15.58
CA ARG A 61 -9.21 -22.16 -16.74
C ARG A 61 -7.76 -22.32 -16.32
N LEU A 62 -7.24 -21.47 -15.43
CA LEU A 62 -5.85 -21.53 -14.96
C LEU A 62 -5.54 -22.83 -14.20
N ALA A 63 -6.48 -23.31 -13.39
CA ALA A 63 -6.38 -24.58 -12.67
C ALA A 63 -6.31 -25.78 -13.63
N SER A 64 -7.01 -25.73 -14.78
CA SER A 64 -6.98 -26.80 -15.78
C SER A 64 -5.61 -26.99 -16.46
N PHE A 65 -4.77 -25.95 -16.48
CA PHE A 65 -3.41 -26.01 -17.05
C PHE A 65 -2.36 -26.55 -16.07
N HIS A 66 -2.74 -26.84 -14.82
CA HIS A 66 -1.81 -27.20 -13.76
C HIS A 66 -1.09 -28.53 -14.06
N GLY A 67 0.18 -28.42 -14.46
CA GLY A 67 1.03 -29.54 -14.91
C GLY A 67 1.96 -29.14 -16.07
N SER A 68 1.60 -28.09 -16.81
CA SER A 68 2.45 -27.44 -17.81
C SER A 68 3.17 -26.23 -17.19
N SER A 69 4.45 -26.02 -17.53
CA SER A 69 5.31 -24.99 -16.93
C SER A 69 4.80 -23.59 -17.27
N LEU A 70 4.00 -22.99 -16.39
CA LEU A 70 3.74 -21.56 -16.42
C LEU A 70 5.00 -20.81 -15.97
N ASP A 71 5.51 -19.91 -16.81
CA ASP A 71 6.68 -19.05 -16.59
C ASP A 71 6.41 -17.92 -15.57
N ASP A 72 5.67 -18.25 -14.51
CA ASP A 72 5.30 -17.34 -13.43
C ASP A 72 6.37 -17.25 -12.35
N ALA A 73 6.32 -16.22 -11.51
CA ALA A 73 7.16 -16.13 -10.33
C ALA A 73 6.87 -17.30 -9.37
N ASN A 74 7.90 -17.75 -8.64
CA ASN A 74 7.75 -18.87 -7.69
C ASN A 74 6.69 -18.58 -6.62
N ASP A 75 6.65 -17.36 -6.10
CA ASP A 75 5.68 -16.93 -5.11
C ASP A 75 4.25 -17.01 -5.65
N ASP A 76 4.02 -16.61 -6.90
CA ASP A 76 2.70 -16.64 -7.54
C ASP A 76 2.21 -18.07 -7.74
N ARG A 77 3.11 -18.98 -8.17
CA ARG A 77 2.80 -20.41 -8.22
C ARG A 77 2.45 -20.98 -6.85
N GLN A 78 3.15 -20.58 -5.79
CA GLN A 78 2.86 -21.06 -4.44
C GLN A 78 1.49 -20.58 -3.95
N VAL A 79 1.20 -19.29 -4.10
CA VAL A 79 -0.10 -18.70 -3.74
C VAL A 79 -1.22 -19.39 -4.53
N PHE A 80 -1.07 -19.54 -5.84
CA PHE A 80 -2.10 -20.16 -6.67
C PHE A 80 -2.34 -21.64 -6.32
N ARG A 81 -1.29 -22.40 -5.99
CA ARG A 81 -1.47 -23.78 -5.48
C ARG A 81 -2.26 -23.82 -4.17
N GLN A 82 -2.10 -22.84 -3.29
CA GLN A 82 -2.90 -22.77 -2.06
C GLN A 82 -4.35 -22.39 -2.38
N LEU A 83 -4.57 -21.47 -3.31
CA LEU A 83 -5.92 -21.14 -3.81
C LEU A 83 -6.62 -22.36 -4.40
N MET A 84 -5.91 -23.18 -5.17
CA MET A 84 -6.46 -24.44 -5.70
C MET A 84 -6.86 -25.44 -4.60
N LYS A 85 -6.09 -25.54 -3.51
CA LYS A 85 -6.43 -26.40 -2.38
C LYS A 85 -7.64 -25.90 -1.61
N LEU A 86 -7.77 -24.58 -1.50
CA LEU A 86 -8.88 -23.91 -0.80
C LEU A 86 -10.18 -23.99 -1.61
N GLY A 87 -10.08 -23.95 -2.94
CA GLY A 87 -11.21 -23.81 -3.86
C GLY A 87 -11.68 -22.35 -3.94
N PHE A 88 -12.13 -21.92 -5.13
CA PHE A 88 -12.53 -20.54 -5.33
C PHE A 88 -13.78 -20.15 -4.55
N ASP A 89 -14.73 -21.08 -4.35
CA ASP A 89 -15.97 -20.85 -3.58
C ASP A 89 -15.69 -20.41 -2.13
N SER A 90 -14.54 -20.80 -1.58
CA SER A 90 -14.09 -20.45 -0.23
C SER A 90 -13.40 -19.07 -0.17
N ILE A 91 -13.14 -18.43 -1.32
CA ILE A 91 -12.56 -17.09 -1.39
C ILE A 91 -13.67 -16.06 -1.20
N GLN A 92 -13.47 -15.15 -0.27
CA GLN A 92 -14.43 -14.11 0.09
C GLN A 92 -13.75 -12.74 0.10
N PRO A 93 -14.51 -11.64 -0.03
CA PRO A 93 -14.01 -10.30 0.26
C PRO A 93 -13.36 -10.21 1.64
N ILE A 94 -12.59 -9.16 1.86
CA ILE A 94 -12.02 -8.90 3.18
C ILE A 94 -13.10 -8.77 4.26
N LEU A 95 -12.74 -9.12 5.50
CA LEU A 95 -13.56 -8.81 6.66
C LEU A 95 -12.98 -7.60 7.37
N LEU A 96 -13.83 -6.64 7.70
CA LEU A 96 -13.48 -5.46 8.48
C LEU A 96 -14.05 -5.57 9.88
N ARG A 97 -13.28 -5.14 10.87
CA ARG A 97 -13.71 -5.05 12.27
C ARG A 97 -13.07 -3.84 12.92
N HIS A 98 -13.85 -3.10 13.70
CA HIS A 98 -13.33 -2.02 14.53
C HIS A 98 -13.13 -2.50 15.95
N VAL A 99 -12.00 -2.14 16.55
CA VAL A 99 -11.70 -2.41 17.96
C VAL A 99 -11.18 -1.13 18.58
N GLY A 100 -12.02 -0.48 19.39
CA GLY A 100 -11.76 0.89 19.81
C GLY A 100 -11.63 1.81 18.58
N PRO A 101 -10.57 2.62 18.47
CA PRO A 101 -10.33 3.45 17.29
C PRO A 101 -9.67 2.69 16.12
N TRP A 102 -9.26 1.43 16.29
CA TRP A 102 -8.45 0.73 15.28
C TRP A 102 -9.30 0.02 14.23
N GLU A 103 -8.80 -0.01 12.99
CA GLU A 103 -9.42 -0.73 11.86
C GLU A 103 -8.65 -2.03 11.59
N LEU A 104 -9.28 -3.17 11.82
CA LEU A 104 -8.72 -4.48 11.52
C LEU A 104 -9.30 -5.00 10.21
N GLN A 105 -8.43 -5.58 9.38
CA GLN A 105 -8.78 -6.20 8.12
C GLN A 105 -8.25 -7.64 8.06
N PHE A 106 -9.15 -8.62 7.98
CA PHE A 106 -8.75 -9.97 7.58
C PHE A 106 -8.78 -10.10 6.06
N ASN A 107 -7.64 -10.48 5.48
CA ASN A 107 -7.52 -10.74 4.06
C ASN A 107 -7.02 -12.18 3.84
N PRO A 108 -7.89 -13.11 3.42
CA PRO A 108 -7.52 -14.51 3.30
C PRO A 108 -6.47 -14.75 2.22
N LEU A 109 -6.39 -13.93 1.18
CA LEU A 109 -5.36 -14.06 0.14
C LEU A 109 -3.96 -13.74 0.68
N ARG A 110 -3.85 -12.82 1.65
CA ARG A 110 -2.56 -12.44 2.24
C ARG A 110 -1.97 -13.54 3.13
N THR A 111 -2.80 -14.39 3.73
CA THR A 111 -2.33 -15.53 4.53
C THR A 111 -1.69 -16.62 3.69
N LEU A 112 -1.99 -16.65 2.37
CA LEU A 112 -1.42 -17.62 1.42
C LEU A 112 -0.03 -17.23 0.93
N ARG A 113 0.39 -15.99 1.20
CA ARG A 113 1.68 -15.47 0.74
C ARG A 113 2.81 -16.10 1.55
N PRO A 114 3.90 -16.53 0.89
CA PRO A 114 5.14 -16.85 1.62
C PRO A 114 5.54 -15.66 2.49
N ALA A 115 6.02 -15.95 3.71
CA ALA A 115 6.62 -14.91 4.54
C ALA A 115 7.75 -14.26 3.74
N ARG A 116 7.60 -12.98 3.39
CA ARG A 116 8.74 -12.22 2.85
C ARG A 116 9.76 -12.14 3.97
N MET A 117 11.04 -12.20 3.63
CA MET A 117 12.13 -11.89 4.57
C MET A 117 12.06 -10.42 5.01
N THR A 118 11.09 -10.07 5.85
CA THR A 118 11.00 -8.80 6.58
C THR A 118 11.92 -8.79 7.82
N ALA A 119 12.63 -9.91 8.06
CA ALA A 119 13.58 -10.10 9.15
C ALA A 119 15.00 -9.56 8.85
N ALA A 120 15.28 -9.10 7.63
CA ALA A 120 16.58 -8.49 7.36
C ALA A 120 16.69 -7.18 8.15
N ALA A 121 17.54 -7.18 9.19
CA ALA A 121 17.89 -5.98 9.93
C ALA A 121 18.52 -4.98 8.96
N LEU A 122 17.75 -3.94 8.61
CA LEU A 122 18.25 -2.85 7.78
C LEU A 122 18.89 -1.81 8.68
N GLN A 123 20.08 -1.35 8.30
CA GLN A 123 20.72 -0.22 8.94
C GLN A 123 20.53 1.04 8.09
N GLY A 124 20.17 2.14 8.74
CA GLY A 124 20.00 3.44 8.09
C GLY A 124 18.66 3.62 7.37
N ILE A 125 18.61 4.65 6.53
CA ILE A 125 17.39 5.15 5.87
C ILE A 125 17.51 5.20 4.35
N SER A 126 18.54 4.58 3.78
CA SER A 126 18.73 4.49 2.33
C SER A 126 19.68 3.34 1.98
N ALA A 127 19.52 2.83 0.76
CA ALA A 127 20.49 1.98 0.09
C ALA A 127 20.57 2.41 -1.38
N PRO A 128 21.69 2.17 -2.08
CA PRO A 128 21.80 2.44 -3.51
C PRO A 128 20.71 1.70 -4.30
N PHE A 129 20.18 2.36 -5.33
CA PHE A 129 19.26 1.70 -6.26
C PHE A 129 19.95 0.50 -6.92
N ASN A 130 19.23 -0.61 -7.04
CA ASN A 130 19.72 -1.83 -7.67
C ASN A 130 18.99 -2.06 -9.00
N PRO A 131 19.62 -1.79 -10.16
CA PRO A 131 18.99 -1.99 -11.46
C PRO A 131 18.74 -3.46 -11.79
N ASP A 132 19.50 -4.39 -11.20
CA ASP A 132 19.34 -5.83 -11.41
C ASP A 132 18.25 -6.42 -10.51
N GLY A 133 17.98 -5.76 -9.38
CA GLY A 133 16.90 -6.12 -8.46
C GLY A 133 15.50 -5.84 -9.00
N PHE A 134 14.49 -6.08 -8.17
CA PHE A 134 13.12 -5.69 -8.49
C PHE A 134 12.97 -4.16 -8.47
N HIS A 135 12.39 -3.59 -9.53
CA HIS A 135 12.05 -2.17 -9.61
C HIS A 135 10.86 -1.95 -10.57
N PHE A 136 10.07 -0.90 -10.34
CA PHE A 136 8.83 -0.62 -11.10
C PHE A 136 9.01 -0.30 -12.60
N ALA A 137 10.23 0.00 -13.06
CA ALA A 137 10.50 0.20 -14.49
C ALA A 137 10.77 -1.10 -15.27
N LYS A 138 10.75 -2.27 -14.61
CA LYS A 138 10.95 -3.55 -15.31
C LYS A 138 9.88 -3.76 -16.41
N PRO A 139 10.25 -4.21 -17.62
CA PRO A 139 9.31 -4.35 -18.72
C PRO A 139 8.12 -5.27 -18.43
N PHE A 140 8.30 -6.32 -17.63
CA PHE A 140 7.22 -7.27 -17.31
C PHE A 140 6.08 -6.64 -16.50
N LEU A 141 6.30 -5.50 -15.83
CA LEU A 141 5.28 -4.76 -15.08
C LEU A 141 4.42 -3.83 -15.95
N ARG A 142 4.71 -3.72 -17.26
CA ARG A 142 3.94 -2.84 -18.17
C ARG A 142 2.45 -3.18 -18.19
N LYS A 143 2.10 -4.46 -18.09
CA LYS A 143 0.71 -4.93 -18.02
C LYS A 143 -0.01 -4.55 -16.72
N GLU A 144 0.74 -4.33 -15.65
CA GLU A 144 0.22 -3.93 -14.32
C GLU A 144 0.20 -2.41 -14.15
N THR A 145 0.40 -1.66 -15.24
CA THR A 145 0.38 -0.20 -15.24
C THR A 145 -1.03 0.30 -15.55
N LEU A 146 -1.64 1.00 -14.59
CA LEU A 146 -2.90 1.71 -14.79
C LEU A 146 -2.73 2.90 -15.73
N TRP A 147 -1.69 3.72 -15.50
CA TRP A 147 -1.48 4.94 -16.26
C TRP A 147 -0.02 5.38 -16.30
N ARG A 148 0.38 6.05 -17.40
CA ARG A 148 1.69 6.71 -17.54
C ARG A 148 1.54 8.03 -18.26
N GLY A 149 2.22 9.05 -17.75
CA GLY A 149 2.27 10.36 -18.40
C GLY A 149 2.74 11.45 -17.46
N PRO A 150 2.75 12.71 -17.95
CA PRO A 150 3.06 13.87 -17.14
C PRO A 150 1.92 14.15 -16.15
N LEU A 151 2.25 14.26 -14.87
CA LEU A 151 1.32 14.61 -13.80
C LEU A 151 1.98 15.67 -12.91
N ALA A 152 1.32 16.83 -12.72
CA ALA A 152 1.85 17.97 -11.96
C ALA A 152 3.31 18.39 -12.33
N GLY A 153 3.70 18.18 -13.58
CA GLY A 153 5.00 18.55 -14.14
C GLY A 153 6.11 17.50 -14.06
N ARG A 154 5.83 16.26 -13.60
CA ARG A 154 6.78 15.14 -13.65
C ARG A 154 6.19 13.96 -14.40
N ASP A 155 7.04 13.16 -15.03
CA ASP A 155 6.61 11.87 -15.58
C ASP A 155 6.30 10.90 -14.44
N VAL A 156 5.13 10.28 -14.49
CA VAL A 156 4.67 9.32 -13.48
C VAL A 156 4.28 8.02 -14.13
N SER A 157 4.62 6.91 -13.47
CA SER A 157 3.96 5.61 -13.68
C SER A 157 3.08 5.29 -12.48
N LEU A 158 1.80 5.05 -12.73
CA LEU A 158 0.85 4.55 -11.74
C LEU A 158 0.60 3.08 -12.02
N LEU A 159 1.04 2.21 -11.12
CA LEU A 159 0.84 0.76 -11.20
C LEU A 159 -0.24 0.31 -10.22
N TYR A 160 -0.90 -0.80 -10.51
CA TYR A 160 -1.75 -1.46 -9.53
C TYR A 160 -0.90 -2.01 -8.39
N ASN A 161 -1.36 -1.85 -7.14
CA ASN A 161 -0.76 -2.61 -6.05
C ASN A 161 -1.27 -4.05 -6.11
N LYS A 162 -0.34 -5.03 -6.08
CA LYS A 162 -0.69 -6.45 -6.09
C LYS A 162 -1.35 -6.94 -4.80
N PHE A 163 -1.05 -6.30 -3.67
CA PHE A 163 -1.61 -6.66 -2.37
C PHE A 163 -2.05 -5.38 -1.64
N PRO A 164 -3.11 -4.73 -2.11
CA PRO A 164 -3.60 -3.47 -1.55
C PRO A 164 -4.07 -3.62 -0.10
N PHE A 165 -4.08 -2.50 0.62
CA PHE A 165 -4.62 -2.37 1.98
C PHE A 165 -5.93 -1.59 2.00
N THR A 166 -6.18 -0.82 0.94
CA THR A 166 -7.24 0.17 0.82
C THR A 166 -7.80 0.10 -0.60
N GLN A 167 -9.03 0.61 -0.77
CA GLN A 167 -9.64 0.70 -2.09
C GLN A 167 -8.81 1.59 -3.03
N LEU A 168 -8.87 1.24 -4.32
CA LEU A 168 -8.28 2.00 -5.43
C LEU A 168 -6.80 2.33 -5.25
N MET A 169 -6.08 1.42 -4.58
CA MET A 169 -4.70 1.62 -4.18
C MET A 169 -3.74 1.32 -5.33
N GLY A 170 -3.03 2.36 -5.76
CA GLY A 170 -1.96 2.30 -6.74
C GLY A 170 -0.57 2.54 -6.13
N LEU A 171 0.44 2.31 -6.96
CA LEU A 171 1.84 2.62 -6.72
C LEU A 171 2.23 3.76 -7.64
N LEU A 172 2.34 4.97 -7.10
CA LEU A 172 2.76 6.16 -7.81
C LEU A 172 4.28 6.23 -7.79
N VAL A 173 4.88 6.13 -8.98
CA VAL A 173 6.34 6.09 -9.17
C VAL A 173 6.74 7.29 -10.03
N PRO A 174 7.25 8.38 -9.44
CA PRO A 174 7.76 9.51 -10.21
C PRO A 174 9.04 9.08 -10.94
N GLU A 175 9.16 9.48 -12.20
CA GLU A 175 10.38 9.32 -13.01
C GLU A 175 10.95 7.89 -12.94
N ALA A 176 10.07 6.88 -13.08
CA ALA A 176 10.42 5.47 -12.83
C ALA A 176 11.69 4.96 -13.56
N ARG A 177 12.06 5.58 -14.69
CA ARG A 177 13.25 5.23 -15.47
C ARG A 177 14.55 5.76 -14.87
N ASP A 178 14.48 6.77 -14.02
CA ASP A 178 15.64 7.37 -13.37
C ASP A 178 16.18 6.50 -12.24
N GLY A 179 15.38 5.52 -11.78
CA GLY A 179 15.83 4.53 -10.81
C GLY A 179 16.23 5.17 -9.48
N GLN A 180 15.43 6.11 -8.98
CA GLN A 180 15.71 6.73 -7.69
C GLN A 180 15.55 5.71 -6.56
N PRO A 181 16.48 5.61 -5.59
CA PRO A 181 16.31 4.74 -4.44
C PRO A 181 15.10 5.17 -3.58
N GLN A 182 14.63 4.32 -2.67
CA GLN A 182 13.55 4.68 -1.73
C GLN A 182 14.07 5.64 -0.65
N PHE A 183 14.36 6.87 -1.06
CA PHE A 183 14.88 7.94 -0.23
C PHE A 183 14.25 9.26 -0.71
N LEU A 184 13.47 9.89 0.16
CA LEU A 184 12.69 11.08 -0.18
C LEU A 184 13.59 12.32 -0.22
N GLN A 185 13.70 12.99 -1.36
CA GLN A 185 14.40 14.29 -1.44
C GLN A 185 13.42 15.45 -1.28
N HIS A 186 13.93 16.66 -1.05
CA HIS A 186 13.11 17.86 -0.90
C HIS A 186 12.25 18.11 -2.13
N ALA A 187 12.82 17.94 -3.33
CA ALA A 187 12.11 18.11 -4.59
C ALA A 187 10.96 17.09 -4.75
N ASP A 188 11.15 15.86 -4.26
CA ASP A 188 10.10 14.84 -4.26
C ASP A 188 8.98 15.19 -3.27
N HIS A 189 9.34 15.62 -2.05
CA HIS A 189 8.38 16.07 -1.05
C HIS A 189 7.53 17.24 -1.55
N ALA A 190 8.18 18.29 -2.07
CA ALA A 190 7.51 19.46 -2.62
C ALA A 190 6.64 19.11 -3.85
N TYR A 191 7.09 18.19 -4.70
CA TYR A 191 6.29 17.68 -5.81
C TYR A 191 5.02 16.96 -5.32
N ILE A 192 5.17 16.04 -4.37
CA ILE A 192 4.06 15.25 -3.85
C ILE A 192 3.05 16.13 -3.11
N TRP A 193 3.51 17.13 -2.35
CA TRP A 193 2.63 18.10 -1.69
C TRP A 193 1.73 18.82 -2.71
N ARG A 194 2.34 19.41 -3.75
CA ARG A 194 1.60 20.09 -4.83
C ARG A 194 0.67 19.15 -5.59
N LEU A 195 1.12 17.92 -5.85
CA LEU A 195 0.33 16.91 -6.53
C LEU A 195 -0.94 16.60 -5.75
N LEU A 196 -0.83 16.35 -4.44
CA LEU A 196 -1.98 16.08 -3.58
C LEU A 196 -2.95 17.25 -3.52
N ASP A 197 -2.45 18.50 -3.42
CA ASP A 197 -3.31 19.69 -3.47
C ASP A 197 -4.07 19.81 -4.80
N GLN A 198 -3.46 19.39 -5.91
CA GLN A 198 -4.13 19.36 -7.21
C GLN A 198 -5.16 18.23 -7.29
N LEU A 199 -4.79 17.00 -6.93
CA LEU A 199 -5.70 15.85 -6.97
C LEU A 199 -6.88 16.02 -6.01
N GLY A 200 -6.66 16.66 -4.85
CA GLY A 200 -7.71 16.92 -3.87
C GLY A 200 -8.85 17.82 -4.36
N GLN A 201 -8.65 18.55 -5.47
CA GLN A 201 -9.69 19.40 -6.07
C GLN A 201 -10.72 18.58 -6.85
N SER A 202 -10.33 17.42 -7.39
CA SER A 202 -11.17 16.57 -8.24
C SER A 202 -11.45 15.19 -7.62
N MET A 203 -10.61 14.71 -6.71
CA MET A 203 -10.68 13.38 -6.12
C MET A 203 -10.82 13.46 -4.59
N PRO A 204 -12.02 13.72 -4.06
CA PRO A 204 -12.27 13.69 -2.62
C PRO A 204 -11.81 12.37 -2.00
N GLY A 205 -11.14 12.45 -0.83
CA GLY A 205 -10.63 11.26 -0.15
C GLY A 205 -9.31 10.72 -0.69
N VAL A 206 -8.68 11.39 -1.68
CA VAL A 206 -7.34 11.03 -2.15
C VAL A 206 -6.29 11.22 -1.05
N GLY A 207 -5.38 10.27 -0.94
CA GLY A 207 -4.25 10.33 -0.03
C GLY A 207 -3.04 9.55 -0.55
N LEU A 208 -1.88 9.81 0.05
CA LEU A 208 -0.66 9.06 -0.21
C LEU A 208 -0.08 8.47 1.08
N GLY A 209 0.27 7.19 1.03
CA GLY A 209 1.10 6.55 2.04
C GLY A 209 2.55 6.43 1.57
N TYR A 210 3.52 6.69 2.44
CA TYR A 210 4.94 6.50 2.14
C TYR A 210 5.62 5.73 3.26
N ASN A 211 6.45 4.76 2.86
CA ASN A 211 7.35 4.03 3.75
C ASN A 211 8.78 4.46 3.40
N SER A 212 9.54 5.04 4.34
CA SER A 212 10.97 5.23 4.12
C SER A 212 11.68 3.89 4.03
N PHE A 213 12.90 3.87 3.47
CA PHE A 213 13.77 2.71 3.65
C PHE A 213 14.00 2.45 5.14
N GLY A 214 13.99 1.18 5.55
CA GLY A 214 13.97 0.79 6.97
C GLY A 214 12.60 0.89 7.64
N ALA A 215 11.58 1.46 6.98
CA ALA A 215 10.20 1.60 7.46
C ALA A 215 9.18 0.74 6.73
N TYR A 216 9.52 -0.53 6.50
CA TYR A 216 8.68 -1.50 5.76
C TYR A 216 8.42 -1.08 4.30
N ALA A 217 9.36 -0.34 3.70
CA ALA A 217 9.43 -0.23 2.25
C ALA A 217 9.90 -1.56 1.66
N SER A 218 9.04 -2.20 0.88
CA SER A 218 9.34 -3.54 0.32
C SER A 218 10.18 -3.53 -0.95
N VAL A 219 10.38 -2.35 -1.56
CA VAL A 219 11.13 -2.15 -2.80
C VAL A 219 12.01 -0.91 -2.65
N ASN A 220 13.29 -1.02 -3.02
CA ASN A 220 14.22 0.11 -3.02
C ASN A 220 14.16 0.88 -4.35
N HIS A 221 12.99 1.46 -4.63
CA HIS A 221 12.76 2.35 -5.78
C HIS A 221 11.67 3.34 -5.36
N LEU A 222 11.95 4.65 -5.41
CA LEU A 222 11.06 5.71 -4.93
C LEU A 222 9.62 5.51 -5.41
N HIS A 223 8.70 5.27 -4.48
CA HIS A 223 7.28 5.12 -4.74
C HIS A 223 6.43 5.58 -3.56
N PHE A 224 5.19 5.93 -3.89
CA PHE A 224 4.13 6.30 -2.96
C PHE A 224 2.92 5.41 -3.19
N HIS A 225 2.16 5.14 -2.14
CA HIS A 225 0.90 4.42 -2.22
C HIS A 225 -0.24 5.42 -2.40
N LEU A 226 -0.72 5.58 -3.63
CA LEU A 226 -1.91 6.37 -3.90
C LEU A 226 -3.14 5.57 -3.52
N PHE A 227 -4.05 6.17 -2.77
CA PHE A 227 -5.32 5.56 -2.41
C PHE A 227 -6.43 6.60 -2.43
N MET A 228 -7.67 6.12 -2.45
CA MET A 228 -8.85 6.94 -2.24
C MET A 228 -9.73 6.27 -1.19
N ARG A 229 -10.20 7.03 -0.21
CA ARG A 229 -11.05 6.53 0.88
C ARG A 229 -12.10 7.55 1.25
N GLU A 230 -13.33 7.07 1.47
CA GLU A 230 -14.42 7.88 2.03
C GLU A 230 -14.25 8.05 3.55
N THR A 231 -13.86 6.97 4.23
CA THR A 231 -13.68 6.96 5.69
C THR A 231 -12.24 7.27 6.06
N ALA A 232 -12.08 8.23 6.97
CA ALA A 232 -10.79 8.61 7.54
C ALA A 232 -10.11 7.41 8.24
N LEU A 233 -8.79 7.33 8.12
CA LEU A 233 -7.97 6.39 8.89
C LEU A 233 -7.91 6.82 10.36
N PRO A 234 -7.70 5.90 11.31
CA PRO A 234 -7.71 6.21 12.74
C PRO A 234 -6.81 7.36 13.16
N ILE A 235 -5.60 7.49 12.58
CA ILE A 235 -4.69 8.61 12.84
C ILE A 235 -5.30 10.00 12.59
N ALA A 236 -6.32 10.10 11.75
CA ALA A 236 -6.99 11.36 11.43
C ALA A 236 -8.19 11.67 12.35
N PHE A 237 -8.52 10.81 13.33
CA PHE A 237 -9.61 11.07 14.27
C PHE A 237 -9.31 12.27 15.17
N ASP A 238 -10.35 13.06 15.44
CA ASP A 238 -10.30 14.32 16.21
C ASP A 238 -9.89 14.14 17.67
N ARG A 239 -10.11 12.96 18.25
CA ARG A 239 -9.73 12.63 19.64
C ARG A 239 -8.24 12.75 19.91
N TRP A 240 -7.40 12.62 18.89
CA TRP A 240 -5.94 12.64 19.06
C TRP A 240 -5.40 14.04 19.27
N SER A 241 -4.41 14.16 20.16
CA SER A 241 -3.79 15.43 20.54
C SER A 241 -3.16 16.17 19.36
N HIS A 242 -2.57 15.44 18.41
CA HIS A 242 -2.05 16.04 17.19
C HIS A 242 -3.15 16.59 16.27
N ASN A 243 -4.41 16.19 16.44
CA ASN A 243 -5.59 16.73 15.75
C ASN A 243 -6.40 17.72 16.62
N GLY A 244 -5.90 18.10 17.80
CA GLY A 244 -6.57 19.02 18.71
C GLY A 244 -7.45 18.37 19.79
N GLY A 245 -7.49 17.04 19.85
CA GLY A 245 -8.14 16.30 20.92
C GLY A 245 -7.27 16.18 22.19
N ASN A 246 -7.72 15.34 23.13
CA ASN A 246 -7.10 15.21 24.46
C ASN A 246 -6.34 13.91 24.67
N GLU A 247 -6.34 13.01 23.69
CA GLU A 247 -5.73 11.69 23.82
C GLU A 247 -4.42 11.60 23.03
N PRO A 248 -3.32 11.08 23.61
CA PRO A 248 -2.12 10.85 22.83
C PRO A 248 -2.35 9.70 21.84
N TYR A 249 -1.89 9.87 20.60
CA TYR A 249 -1.75 8.73 19.70
C TYR A 249 -0.66 7.78 20.26
N PRO A 250 -0.81 6.44 20.21
CA PRO A 250 0.15 5.53 20.83
C PRO A 250 1.57 5.62 20.26
N ALA A 251 1.70 5.94 18.97
CA ALA A 251 2.98 6.22 18.34
C ALA A 251 3.26 7.73 18.28
N SER A 252 4.54 8.09 18.24
CA SER A 252 4.99 9.46 17.96
C SER A 252 4.45 9.89 16.60
N CYS A 253 3.68 10.97 16.60
CA CYS A 253 3.05 11.52 15.42
C CYS A 253 3.23 13.04 15.41
N SER A 254 3.80 13.56 14.33
CA SER A 254 3.84 14.99 14.05
C SER A 254 2.91 15.31 12.88
N ARG A 255 2.03 16.29 13.07
CA ARG A 255 1.08 16.78 12.07
C ARG A 255 1.52 18.13 11.54
N PHE A 256 1.55 18.30 10.22
CA PHE A 256 1.97 19.52 9.55
C PHE A 256 0.93 19.99 8.54
N ASN A 257 0.72 21.32 8.48
CA ASN A 257 -0.04 22.00 7.42
C ASN A 257 0.85 22.89 6.54
N SER A 258 2.17 22.80 6.72
CA SER A 258 3.17 23.56 5.97
C SER A 258 4.17 22.59 5.38
N GLU A 259 4.30 22.61 4.06
CA GLU A 259 5.27 21.81 3.30
C GLU A 259 6.69 22.02 3.85
N SER A 260 7.07 23.29 4.07
CA SER A 260 8.41 23.64 4.53
C SER A 260 8.71 23.17 5.97
N GLU A 261 7.71 23.15 6.85
CA GLU A 261 7.88 22.67 8.23
C GLU A 261 7.96 21.14 8.26
N ALA A 262 7.11 20.46 7.49
CA ALA A 262 7.16 19.03 7.32
C ALA A 262 8.52 18.59 6.78
N TRP A 263 9.03 19.27 5.74
CA TRP A 263 10.34 18.95 5.18
C TRP A 263 11.49 19.16 6.18
N ARG A 264 11.46 20.26 6.95
CA ARG A 264 12.48 20.51 7.99
C ARG A 264 12.53 19.38 9.02
N TYR A 265 11.37 18.87 9.42
CA TYR A 265 11.28 17.73 10.33
C TYR A 265 11.82 16.46 9.69
N ILE A 266 11.40 16.15 8.45
CA ILE A 266 11.90 14.99 7.70
C ILE A 266 13.44 15.06 7.52
N GLN A 267 13.99 16.24 7.27
CA GLN A 267 15.43 16.45 7.15
C GLN A 267 16.18 16.17 8.47
N ASP A 268 15.61 16.53 9.62
CA ASP A 268 16.16 16.19 10.92
C ASP A 268 16.15 14.66 11.15
N LEU A 269 15.06 13.97 10.78
CA LEU A 269 15.02 12.50 10.78
C LEU A 269 16.10 11.92 9.87
N HIS A 270 16.36 12.54 8.72
CA HIS A 270 17.42 12.09 7.82
C HIS A 270 18.81 12.21 8.45
N ALA A 271 19.09 13.35 9.08
CA ALA A 271 20.35 13.59 9.79
C ALA A 271 20.57 12.57 10.92
N ARG A 272 19.50 12.19 11.62
CA ARG A 272 19.51 11.19 12.71
C ARG A 272 19.40 9.75 12.21
N LYS A 273 19.21 9.53 10.91
CA LYS A 273 18.98 8.21 10.28
C LYS A 273 17.80 7.45 10.91
N ILE A 274 16.73 8.16 11.24
CA ILE A 274 15.51 7.59 11.81
C ILE A 274 14.54 7.23 10.67
N PRO A 275 14.13 5.95 10.54
CA PRO A 275 13.08 5.56 9.61
C PRO A 275 11.72 6.16 9.99
N TYR A 276 10.87 6.38 9.00
CA TYR A 276 9.56 7.01 9.20
C TYR A 276 8.54 6.53 8.17
N ASN A 277 7.27 6.62 8.57
CA ASN A 277 6.15 6.53 7.63
C ASN A 277 5.51 7.91 7.49
N LEU A 278 4.99 8.19 6.30
CA LEU A 278 4.17 9.37 6.05
C LEU A 278 2.78 8.95 5.63
N LEU A 279 1.80 9.74 6.06
CA LEU A 279 0.46 9.75 5.50
C LEU A 279 0.14 11.19 5.10
N LEU A 280 -0.18 11.39 3.82
CA LEU A 280 -0.39 12.70 3.25
C LEU A 280 -1.81 12.80 2.67
N PHE A 281 -2.41 13.96 2.88
CA PHE A 281 -3.67 14.41 2.33
C PHE A 281 -3.48 15.82 1.76
N PRO A 282 -4.43 16.37 0.97
CA PRO A 282 -4.36 17.76 0.53
C PRO A 282 -4.13 18.71 1.72
N GLY A 283 -3.07 19.52 1.66
CA GLY A 283 -2.67 20.47 2.72
C GLY A 283 -2.28 19.89 4.08
N LEU A 284 -2.05 18.57 4.19
CA LEU A 284 -1.86 17.90 5.47
C LEU A 284 -0.89 16.73 5.38
N LEU A 285 0.06 16.66 6.31
CA LEU A 285 1.00 15.54 6.43
C LEU A 285 1.10 15.06 7.88
N TYR A 286 0.98 13.76 8.07
CA TYR A 286 1.36 13.05 9.29
C TYR A 286 2.71 12.37 9.08
N CYS A 287 3.65 12.61 9.99
CA CYS A 287 4.96 11.97 10.02
C CYS A 287 5.08 11.11 11.28
N LEU A 288 5.38 9.82 11.11
CA LEU A 288 5.52 8.85 12.20
C LEU A 288 6.93 8.25 12.21
N PRO A 289 7.85 8.83 13.00
CA PRO A 289 9.18 8.23 13.22
C PRO A 289 9.04 6.90 13.95
N ARG A 290 9.82 5.91 13.52
CA ARG A 290 9.75 4.54 14.06
C ARG A 290 11.09 3.83 14.05
N SER A 291 11.19 2.78 14.86
CA SER A 291 12.38 1.93 14.94
C SER A 291 12.63 1.21 13.61
N ALA A 292 13.87 0.90 13.23
CA ALA A 292 14.12 0.21 11.96
C ALA A 292 13.47 -1.19 11.91
N GLN A 293 13.01 -1.60 10.73
CA GLN A 293 12.53 -2.97 10.51
C GLN A 293 13.63 -3.98 10.86
N GLY A 294 13.24 -5.11 11.46
CA GLY A 294 14.19 -6.12 11.94
C GLY A 294 14.93 -5.73 13.23
N GLY A 295 14.71 -4.55 13.81
CA GLY A 295 15.24 -4.17 15.12
C GLY A 295 14.49 -4.79 16.30
N ARG A 296 13.37 -5.48 16.04
CA ARG A 296 12.46 -6.07 17.01
C ARG A 296 11.80 -7.31 16.42
N GLU A 297 11.55 -8.31 17.27
CA GLU A 297 10.69 -9.45 16.90
C GLU A 297 9.23 -9.00 16.76
N LEU A 298 8.62 -9.39 15.65
CA LEU A 298 7.21 -9.12 15.39
C LEU A 298 6.33 -10.12 16.14
N PRO A 299 5.16 -9.71 16.63
CA PRO A 299 4.18 -10.66 17.10
C PRO A 299 3.73 -11.56 15.95
N VAL A 300 3.38 -12.81 16.25
CA VAL A 300 3.03 -13.85 15.25
C VAL A 300 1.86 -13.48 14.33
N TRP A 301 1.06 -12.49 14.73
CA TRP A 301 -0.08 -12.01 13.96
C TRP A 301 0.27 -10.86 13.00
N SER A 302 1.46 -10.28 13.09
CA SER A 302 1.85 -9.08 12.33
C SER A 302 2.81 -9.40 11.17
N GLY A 303 2.54 -8.81 10.01
CA GLY A 303 3.45 -8.81 8.85
C GLY A 303 4.48 -7.68 8.86
N GLY A 304 4.41 -6.78 9.84
CA GLY A 304 5.18 -5.53 9.90
C GLY A 304 4.31 -4.29 10.09
N TYR A 305 4.96 -3.13 10.22
CA TYR A 305 4.30 -1.86 10.48
C TYR A 305 4.63 -0.85 9.39
N GLY A 306 3.91 -0.94 8.26
CA GLY A 306 3.97 0.06 7.19
C GLY A 306 3.11 1.28 7.50
N TRP A 307 2.98 2.20 6.55
CA TRP A 307 2.18 3.43 6.72
C TRP A 307 0.74 3.14 7.15
N TYR A 308 0.14 2.07 6.62
CA TYR A 308 -1.25 1.71 6.93
C TYR A 308 -1.38 1.26 8.37
N ASP A 309 -0.46 0.41 8.83
CA ASP A 309 -0.43 -0.07 10.21
C ASP A 309 -0.17 1.09 11.18
N MET A 310 0.81 1.95 10.87
CA MET A 310 1.14 3.14 11.66
C MET A 310 -0.01 4.15 11.71
N ALA A 311 -0.89 4.17 10.69
CA ALA A 311 -2.10 4.99 10.64
C ALA A 311 -3.29 4.41 11.45
N GLY A 312 -3.09 3.27 12.12
CA GLY A 312 -4.09 2.61 12.97
C GLY A 312 -4.88 1.51 12.26
N GLY A 313 -4.49 1.17 11.04
CA GLY A 313 -4.92 -0.06 10.39
C GLY A 313 -4.21 -1.29 10.98
N CYS A 314 -4.76 -2.47 10.76
CA CYS A 314 -4.10 -3.72 11.12
C CYS A 314 -4.54 -4.82 10.15
N VAL A 315 -3.59 -5.62 9.66
CA VAL A 315 -3.88 -6.77 8.79
C VAL A 315 -3.34 -8.06 9.41
N PRO A 316 -4.08 -8.70 10.32
CA PRO A 316 -3.64 -9.91 10.99
C PRO A 316 -3.40 -11.06 10.01
N LEU A 317 -2.39 -11.89 10.30
CA LEU A 317 -1.98 -13.02 9.44
C LEU A 317 -2.87 -14.28 9.57
N SER A 318 -3.90 -14.26 10.44
CA SER A 318 -4.88 -15.34 10.54
C SER A 318 -6.24 -14.83 11.00
N GLU A 319 -7.29 -15.60 10.68
CA GLU A 319 -8.65 -15.29 11.11
C GLU A 319 -8.79 -15.33 12.63
N GLN A 320 -8.13 -16.29 13.29
CA GLN A 320 -8.11 -16.38 14.75
C GLN A 320 -7.61 -15.08 15.39
N HIS A 321 -6.49 -14.53 14.91
CA HIS A 321 -5.97 -13.26 15.44
C HIS A 321 -6.88 -12.09 15.08
N PHE A 322 -7.45 -12.09 13.88
CA PHE A 322 -8.47 -11.11 13.50
C PHE A 322 -9.68 -11.13 14.44
N GLN A 323 -10.05 -12.28 15.02
CA GLN A 323 -11.17 -12.37 15.98
C GLN A 323 -10.75 -12.04 17.42
N GLN A 324 -9.48 -12.20 17.78
CA GLN A 324 -9.03 -12.13 19.18
C GLN A 324 -8.30 -10.84 19.55
N LEU A 325 -7.70 -10.13 18.59
CA LEU A 325 -6.93 -8.91 18.87
C LEU A 325 -7.81 -7.84 19.52
N ASP A 326 -7.29 -7.23 20.58
CA ASP A 326 -7.96 -6.17 21.32
C ASP A 326 -7.29 -4.79 21.12
N GLU A 327 -7.93 -3.75 21.66
CA GLU A 327 -7.47 -2.36 21.54
C GLU A 327 -6.09 -2.14 22.17
N GLN A 328 -5.85 -2.79 23.32
CA GLN A 328 -4.64 -2.61 24.12
C GLN A 328 -3.44 -3.24 23.40
N GLN A 329 -3.61 -4.41 22.80
CA GLN A 329 -2.57 -5.09 22.03
C GLN A 329 -2.13 -4.25 20.83
N LEU A 330 -3.08 -3.67 20.09
CA LEU A 330 -2.78 -2.83 18.93
C LEU A 330 -2.07 -1.53 19.34
N ALA A 331 -2.55 -0.86 20.39
CA ALA A 331 -1.92 0.35 20.90
C ALA A 331 -0.50 0.07 21.45
N ALA A 332 -0.30 -1.05 22.15
CA ALA A 332 1.00 -1.46 22.67
C ALA A 332 2.02 -1.68 21.54
N GLU A 333 1.60 -2.26 20.43
CA GLU A 333 2.47 -2.47 19.28
C GLU A 333 2.88 -1.16 18.58
N LEU A 334 1.94 -0.24 18.39
CA LEU A 334 2.23 1.10 17.87
C LEU A 334 3.21 1.87 18.77
N CYS A 335 3.00 1.80 20.09
CA CYS A 335 3.91 2.38 21.08
C CYS A 335 5.31 1.73 21.01
N ALA A 336 5.38 0.41 20.91
CA ALA A 336 6.64 -0.32 20.92
C ALA A 336 7.49 -0.14 19.64
N VAL A 337 6.90 0.28 18.52
CA VAL A 337 7.66 0.64 17.30
C VAL A 337 7.94 2.13 17.18
N SER A 338 7.32 2.95 18.04
CA SER A 338 7.47 4.41 18.07
C SER A 338 8.91 4.83 18.38
N VAL A 339 9.35 5.94 17.78
CA VAL A 339 10.57 6.65 18.14
C VAL A 339 10.25 8.12 18.38
N THR A 340 10.73 8.68 19.48
CA THR A 340 10.71 10.13 19.73
C THR A 340 12.03 10.70 19.23
N PRO A 341 12.04 11.52 18.17
CA PRO A 341 13.28 11.94 17.51
C PRO A 341 14.26 12.70 18.37
#